data_AF-A0A945AKJ9-F1
#
_entry.id   AF-A0A945AKJ9-F1
#
_cell.length_a   1.000
_cell.length_b   1.000
_cell.length_c   1.000
_cell.angle_alpha   90.00
_cell.angle_beta   90.00
_cell.angle_gamma   90.00
#
_symmetry.space_group_name_H-M   'P 1'
#
loop_
_entity.id
_entity.type
_entity.pdbx_description
1 polymer ?
#
loop_
_entity_poly.entity_id
_entity_poly.type
_entity_poly.pdbx_seq_one_letter_code
_entity_poly.pdbx_strand_id
1 'polypeptide(L)'
;MTQQSSDQIRRMQKALRQMNLLLDNVVSDINGVTGMKIIRRILEGERDPVVLTTYRDGRCKTDKKTIAASLEGHYREEHLFSLRQSVELYDIYQTKTADCDEVIQKQLDKMDTKGDKKDLPPSKKSKSKNTPKFDVRGELHQMTGVNLTRIDGLNESSVLKILSETGAGISSWPTEKHFCSWLGLSPGNKVTGGKILSGKTKPSANRAAASFRLAAFGLLNSKSTLGTYWRRQRTRLGAPKAITATALN
;
A
#
# COMPACT_ATOMS: atom_id res chain seq x y z
N MET A 1 11.67 1.27 3.48
CA MET A 1 11.48 0.13 4.40
C MET A 1 10.43 -0.86 3.89
N THR A 2 9.25 -0.41 3.47
CA THR A 2 8.19 -1.29 2.92
C THR A 2 8.61 -2.11 1.69
N GLN A 3 9.31 -1.50 0.72
CA GLN A 3 9.83 -2.21 -0.46
C GLN A 3 10.88 -3.27 -0.08
N GLN A 4 11.84 -2.89 0.79
CA GLN A 4 12.86 -3.81 1.30
C GLN A 4 12.24 -5.01 2.04
N SER A 5 11.18 -4.76 2.83
CA SER A 5 10.41 -5.82 3.49
C SER A 5 9.77 -6.78 2.48
N SER A 6 9.30 -6.24 1.35
CA SER A 6 8.69 -7.03 0.27
C SER A 6 9.72 -7.92 -0.43
N ASP A 7 10.94 -7.43 -0.58
CA ASP A 7 12.05 -8.22 -1.12
C ASP A 7 12.49 -9.33 -0.16
N GLN A 8 12.48 -9.09 1.17
CA GLN A 8 12.71 -10.16 2.14
C GLN A 8 11.61 -11.23 2.11
N ILE A 9 10.35 -10.85 1.90
CA ILE A 9 9.24 -11.80 1.71
C ILE A 9 9.50 -12.71 0.51
N ARG A 10 9.94 -12.15 -0.63
CA ARG A 10 10.29 -12.94 -1.81
C ARG A 10 11.46 -13.89 -1.55
N ARG A 11 12.45 -13.47 -0.76
CA ARG A 11 13.58 -14.33 -0.35
C ARG A 11 13.12 -15.47 0.57
N MET A 12 12.21 -15.19 1.52
CA MET A 12 11.58 -16.22 2.35
C MET A 12 10.84 -17.25 1.50
N GLN A 13 10.01 -16.81 0.53
CA GLN A 13 9.32 -17.72 -0.39
C GLN A 13 10.29 -18.58 -1.21
N LYS A 14 11.38 -17.98 -1.70
CA LYS A 14 12.40 -18.70 -2.44
C LYS A 14 13.04 -19.80 -1.59
N ALA A 15 13.43 -19.50 -0.35
CA ALA A 15 14.02 -20.48 0.55
C ALA A 15 13.05 -21.62 0.88
N LEU A 16 11.77 -21.30 1.13
CA LEU A 16 10.72 -22.30 1.36
C LEU A 16 10.55 -23.23 0.15
N ARG A 17 10.46 -22.68 -1.07
CA ARG A 17 10.34 -23.49 -2.29
C ARG A 17 11.56 -24.36 -2.56
N GLN A 18 12.77 -23.89 -2.25
CA GLN A 18 13.99 -24.70 -2.37
C GLN A 18 14.01 -25.90 -1.42
N MET A 19 13.31 -25.80 -0.28
CA MET A 19 13.09 -26.91 0.66
C MET A 19 11.86 -27.76 0.31
N ASN A 20 11.20 -27.53 -0.82
CA ASN A 20 9.92 -28.13 -1.20
C ASN A 20 8.76 -27.82 -0.24
N LEU A 21 8.81 -26.67 0.44
CA LEU A 21 7.74 -26.20 1.33
C LEU A 21 6.85 -25.20 0.56
N LEU A 22 5.65 -25.64 0.15
CA LEU A 22 4.73 -24.88 -0.71
C LEU A 22 3.71 -24.07 0.09
N LEU A 23 4.16 -23.44 1.17
CA LEU A 23 3.30 -22.70 2.09
C LEU A 23 2.59 -21.51 1.41
N ASP A 24 3.21 -20.93 0.37
CA ASP A 24 2.64 -19.84 -0.43
C ASP A 24 1.41 -20.26 -1.27
N ASN A 25 1.22 -21.56 -1.53
CA ASN A 25 0.05 -22.07 -2.26
C ASN A 25 -1.16 -22.28 -1.35
N VAL A 26 -0.94 -22.60 -0.07
CA VAL A 26 -2.01 -22.96 0.88
C VAL A 26 -2.42 -21.80 1.79
N VAL A 27 -1.56 -20.80 1.98
CA VAL A 27 -1.86 -19.62 2.79
C VAL A 27 -1.93 -18.41 1.88
N SER A 28 -2.96 -17.56 2.06
CA SER A 28 -3.13 -16.35 1.24
C SER A 28 -1.92 -15.41 1.29
N ASP A 29 -1.21 -15.41 2.42
CA ASP A 29 -0.04 -14.57 2.64
C ASP A 29 0.96 -15.25 3.59
N ILE A 30 2.20 -15.45 3.14
CA ILE A 30 3.24 -16.05 3.96
C ILE A 30 3.70 -15.15 5.12
N ASN A 31 3.55 -13.83 4.97
CA ASN A 31 3.83 -12.84 6.01
C ASN A 31 2.62 -12.58 6.93
N GLY A 32 1.54 -13.35 6.78
CA GLY A 32 0.40 -13.32 7.69
C GLY A 32 0.70 -14.02 9.02
N VAL A 33 -0.26 -13.97 9.95
CA VAL A 33 -0.12 -14.55 11.30
C VAL A 33 0.22 -16.04 11.22
N THR A 34 -0.53 -16.82 10.44
CA THR A 34 -0.30 -18.26 10.27
C THR A 34 1.07 -18.54 9.63
N GLY A 35 1.37 -17.88 8.50
CA GLY A 35 2.61 -18.12 7.75
C GLY A 35 3.85 -17.81 8.59
N MET A 36 3.90 -16.64 9.25
CA MET A 36 5.03 -16.26 10.09
C MET A 36 5.17 -17.14 11.34
N LYS A 37 4.07 -17.58 11.97
CA LYS A 37 4.13 -18.53 13.09
C LYS A 37 4.78 -19.84 12.65
N ILE A 38 4.32 -20.41 11.53
CA ILE A 38 4.89 -21.65 10.98
C ILE A 38 6.36 -21.47 10.62
N ILE A 39 6.72 -20.40 9.90
CA ILE A 39 8.12 -20.11 9.51
C ILE A 39 9.02 -20.00 10.75
N ARG A 40 8.59 -19.28 11.79
CA ARG A 40 9.38 -19.13 13.02
C ARG A 40 9.57 -20.46 13.75
N ARG A 41 8.54 -21.31 13.82
CA ARG A 41 8.68 -22.67 14.39
C ARG A 41 9.65 -23.55 13.59
N ILE A 42 9.61 -23.46 12.26
CA ILE A 42 10.59 -24.15 11.39
C ILE A 42 12.03 -23.70 11.71
N LEU A 43 12.23 -22.42 12.04
CA LEU A 43 13.54 -21.86 12.40
C LEU A 43 13.99 -22.21 13.83
N GLU A 44 13.04 -22.48 14.72
CA GLU A 44 13.27 -22.98 16.09
C GLU A 44 13.60 -24.49 16.11
N GLY A 45 13.43 -25.19 14.99
CA GLY A 45 13.80 -26.59 14.82
C GLY A 45 12.63 -27.55 14.67
N GLU A 46 11.39 -27.07 14.69
CA GLU A 46 10.20 -27.91 14.48
C GLU A 46 10.10 -28.37 13.02
N ARG A 47 9.91 -29.67 12.81
CA ARG A 47 9.85 -30.31 11.48
C ARG A 47 8.61 -31.15 11.26
N ASP A 48 7.85 -31.46 12.31
CA ASP A 48 6.65 -32.27 12.16
C ASP A 48 5.53 -31.43 11.50
N PRO A 49 5.06 -31.80 10.29
CA PRO A 49 3.98 -31.10 9.63
C PRO A 49 2.70 -31.03 10.49
N VAL A 50 2.41 -32.07 11.28
CA VAL A 50 1.22 -32.13 12.13
C VAL A 50 1.31 -31.08 13.22
N VAL A 51 2.46 -30.97 13.90
CA VAL A 51 2.72 -29.95 14.92
C VAL A 51 2.65 -28.55 14.30
N LEU A 52 3.27 -28.33 13.14
CA LEU A 52 3.25 -27.02 12.47
C LEU A 52 1.82 -26.57 12.12
N THR A 53 0.93 -27.48 11.76
CA THR A 53 -0.47 -27.13 11.45
C THR A 53 -1.29 -26.69 12.65
N THR A 54 -0.85 -26.99 13.87
CA THR A 54 -1.52 -26.52 15.10
C THR A 54 -1.45 -25.00 15.25
N TYR A 55 -0.42 -24.36 14.67
CA TYR A 55 -0.24 -22.91 14.68
C TYR A 55 -1.10 -22.15 13.67
N ARG A 56 -1.94 -22.87 12.91
CA ARG A 56 -2.91 -22.28 11.99
C ARG A 56 -3.94 -21.46 12.75
N ASP A 57 -4.09 -20.20 12.37
CA ASP A 57 -5.18 -19.35 12.86
C ASP A 57 -6.56 -19.90 12.41
N GLY A 58 -7.58 -19.78 13.27
CA GLY A 58 -8.93 -20.26 12.99
C GLY A 58 -9.59 -19.61 11.76
N ARG A 59 -9.13 -18.43 11.33
CA ARG A 59 -9.60 -17.73 10.14
C ARG A 59 -8.99 -18.26 8.84
N CYS A 60 -8.00 -19.14 8.91
CA CYS A 60 -7.43 -19.78 7.74
C CYS A 60 -8.44 -20.76 7.15
N LYS A 61 -8.89 -20.49 5.92
CA LYS A 61 -9.88 -21.31 5.21
C LYS A 61 -9.36 -22.71 4.88
N THR A 62 -8.04 -22.85 4.75
CA THR A 62 -7.40 -24.09 4.31
C THR A 62 -7.28 -25.09 5.46
N ASP A 63 -7.61 -26.34 5.16
CA ASP A 63 -7.65 -27.46 6.10
C ASP A 63 -6.25 -27.78 6.65
N LYS A 64 -6.19 -28.33 7.88
CA LYS A 64 -4.92 -28.76 8.48
C LYS A 64 -4.21 -29.82 7.61
N LYS A 65 -4.96 -30.75 7.02
CA LYS A 65 -4.40 -31.82 6.17
C LYS A 65 -3.68 -31.24 4.95
N THR A 66 -4.30 -30.29 4.26
CA THR A 66 -3.72 -29.65 3.07
C THR A 66 -2.48 -28.83 3.40
N ILE A 67 -2.50 -28.15 4.55
CA ILE A 67 -1.32 -27.42 5.05
C ILE A 67 -0.19 -28.40 5.41
N ALA A 68 -0.49 -29.51 6.08
CA ALA A 68 0.50 -30.54 6.44
C ALA A 68 1.21 -31.08 5.19
N ALA A 69 0.44 -31.45 4.16
CA ALA A 69 0.99 -31.93 2.89
C ALA A 69 1.90 -30.90 2.20
N SER A 70 1.64 -29.60 2.39
CA SER A 70 2.47 -28.52 1.82
C SER A 70 3.74 -28.23 2.63
N LEU A 71 3.87 -28.83 3.82
CA LEU A 71 5.01 -28.71 4.71
C LEU A 71 5.92 -29.96 4.67
N GLU A 72 5.59 -30.95 3.84
CA GLU A 72 6.44 -32.10 3.58
C GLU A 72 7.57 -31.72 2.63
N GLY A 73 8.80 -31.68 3.14
CA GLY A 73 9.94 -31.22 2.36
C GLY A 73 11.30 -31.56 2.97
N HIS A 74 12.36 -31.03 2.35
CA HIS A 74 13.74 -31.26 2.75
C HIS A 74 14.31 -30.02 3.43
N TYR A 75 14.47 -30.11 4.74
CA TYR A 75 14.96 -29.02 5.58
C TYR A 75 16.50 -28.93 5.60
N ARG A 76 17.08 -28.60 4.44
CA ARG A 76 18.54 -28.43 4.32
C ARG A 76 19.02 -27.20 5.07
N GLU A 77 20.18 -27.31 5.72
CA GLU A 77 20.71 -26.27 6.61
C GLU A 77 21.01 -24.96 5.88
N GLU A 78 21.46 -25.00 4.62
CA GLU A 78 21.80 -23.80 3.86
C GLU A 78 20.56 -22.95 3.56
N HIS A 79 19.44 -23.61 3.24
CA HIS A 79 18.16 -22.95 2.98
C HIS A 79 17.52 -22.43 4.27
N LEU A 80 17.67 -23.15 5.38
CA LEU A 80 17.24 -22.69 6.70
C LEU A 80 18.03 -21.47 7.17
N PHE A 81 19.34 -21.45 6.94
CA PHE A 81 20.17 -20.30 7.20
C PHE A 81 19.71 -19.09 6.38
N SER A 82 19.49 -19.27 5.07
CA SER A 82 18.98 -18.20 4.21
C SER A 82 17.59 -17.70 4.64
N LEU A 83 16.69 -18.60 5.05
CA LEU A 83 15.38 -18.27 5.58
C LEU A 83 15.50 -17.45 6.86
N ARG A 84 16.37 -17.86 7.79
CA ARG A 84 16.63 -17.15 9.05
C ARG A 84 17.08 -15.71 8.79
N GLN A 85 18.09 -15.53 7.94
CA GLN A 85 18.59 -14.20 7.57
C GLN A 85 17.49 -13.30 6.97
N SER A 86 16.62 -13.88 6.13
CA SER A 86 15.52 -13.15 5.52
C SER A 86 14.44 -12.74 6.54
N VAL A 87 14.12 -13.62 7.50
CA VAL A 87 13.17 -13.36 8.58
C VAL A 87 13.71 -12.30 9.54
N GLU A 88 14.98 -12.38 9.94
CA GLU A 88 15.62 -11.40 10.82
C GLU A 88 15.61 -9.99 10.20
N LEU A 89 16.02 -9.87 8.93
CA LEU A 89 15.97 -8.60 8.22
C LEU A 89 14.54 -8.08 8.05
N TYR A 90 13.58 -8.96 7.78
CA TYR A 90 12.17 -8.59 7.74
C TYR A 90 11.71 -8.00 9.08
N ASP A 91 12.01 -8.66 10.19
CA ASP A 91 11.64 -8.19 11.53
C ASP A 91 12.30 -6.84 11.85
N ILE A 92 13.57 -6.65 11.49
CA ILE A 92 14.26 -5.34 11.61
C ILE A 92 13.53 -4.25 10.82
N TYR A 93 13.14 -4.51 9.57
CA TYR A 93 12.42 -3.51 8.77
C TYR A 93 11.04 -3.20 9.32
N GLN A 94 10.37 -4.18 9.94
CA GLN A 94 9.08 -3.95 10.60
C GLN A 94 9.23 -3.07 11.84
N THR A 95 10.25 -3.31 12.66
CA THR A 95 10.58 -2.42 13.79
C THR A 95 10.90 -1.02 13.29
N LYS A 96 11.74 -0.87 12.26
CA LYS A 96 12.09 0.46 11.73
C LYS A 96 10.91 1.19 11.11
N THR A 97 9.95 0.46 10.52
CA THR A 97 8.70 1.05 10.03
C THR A 97 7.86 1.59 11.19
N ALA A 98 7.78 0.85 12.30
CA ALA A 98 7.11 1.33 13.52
C ALA A 98 7.81 2.56 14.13
N ASP A 99 9.14 2.56 14.19
CA ASP A 99 9.93 3.72 14.64
C ASP A 99 9.57 4.98 13.80
N CYS A 100 9.46 4.81 12.46
CA CYS A 100 9.04 5.91 11.59
C CYS A 100 7.61 6.36 11.87
N ASP A 101 6.66 5.44 12.09
CA ASP A 101 5.27 5.78 12.40
C ASP A 101 5.17 6.63 13.69
N GLU A 102 5.95 6.30 14.72
CA GLU A 102 6.00 7.08 15.97
C GLU A 102 6.55 8.50 15.77
N VAL A 103 7.60 8.64 14.96
CA VAL A 103 8.16 9.97 14.64
C VAL A 103 7.18 10.79 13.82
N ILE A 104 6.50 10.17 12.85
CA ILE A 104 5.46 10.83 12.05
C ILE A 104 4.34 11.33 12.97
N GLN A 105 3.86 10.49 13.90
CA GLN A 105 2.83 10.88 14.85
C GLN A 105 3.26 12.10 15.69
N LYS A 106 4.46 12.05 16.28
CA LYS A 106 5.01 13.17 17.05
C LYS A 106 5.15 14.45 16.24
N GLN A 107 5.44 14.34 14.95
CA GLN A 107 5.54 15.50 14.07
C GLN A 107 4.17 16.06 13.71
N LEU A 108 3.16 15.21 13.52
CA LEU A 108 1.77 15.62 13.29
C LEU A 108 1.18 16.31 14.53
N ASP A 109 1.47 15.82 15.75
CA ASP A 109 1.02 16.44 17.00
C ASP A 109 1.56 17.86 17.22
N LYS A 110 2.69 18.20 16.60
CA LYS A 110 3.29 19.55 16.66
C LYS A 110 2.70 20.53 15.64
N MET A 111 1.94 20.06 14.66
CA MET A 111 1.40 20.92 13.61
C MET A 111 0.19 21.70 14.08
N ASP A 112 -0.01 22.88 13.50
CA ASP A 112 -1.15 23.72 13.82
C ASP A 112 -2.47 23.01 13.57
N THR A 113 -3.37 23.15 14.55
CA THR A 113 -4.65 22.47 14.57
C THR A 113 -5.73 23.37 13.97
N LYS A 114 -6.37 22.89 12.91
CA LYS A 114 -7.46 23.56 12.19
C LYS A 114 -8.84 22.93 12.43
N GLY A 115 -8.89 21.74 13.04
CA GLY A 115 -10.14 21.04 13.38
C GLY A 115 -9.95 20.01 14.50
N ASP A 116 -11.04 19.40 14.96
CA ASP A 116 -11.00 18.44 16.07
C ASP A 116 -10.97 16.97 15.60
N LYS A 117 -10.20 16.13 16.29
CA LYS A 117 -10.10 14.68 15.99
C LYS A 117 -11.45 13.95 16.16
N LYS A 118 -12.33 14.46 17.02
CA LYS A 118 -13.57 13.80 17.46
C LYS A 118 -14.75 13.96 16.50
N ASP A 119 -14.66 14.87 15.52
CA ASP A 119 -15.77 15.18 14.61
C ASP A 119 -15.94 14.15 13.48
N LEU A 120 -15.10 13.12 13.44
CA LEU A 120 -15.09 12.14 12.37
C LEU A 120 -16.00 10.93 12.68
N PRO A 121 -16.94 10.56 11.78
CA PRO A 121 -17.67 9.31 11.90
C PRO A 121 -16.72 8.12 11.73
N PRO A 122 -17.02 6.91 12.24
CA PRO A 122 -16.15 5.75 12.12
C PRO A 122 -15.84 5.42 10.66
N SER A 123 -14.58 5.06 10.38
CA SER A 123 -14.15 4.74 9.03
C SER A 123 -14.78 3.42 8.58
N LYS A 124 -15.43 3.43 7.41
CA LYS A 124 -15.96 2.23 6.77
C LYS A 124 -14.92 1.54 5.86
N LYS A 125 -13.72 2.12 5.71
CA LYS A 125 -12.68 1.61 4.80
C LYS A 125 -11.81 0.58 5.52
N SER A 126 -11.54 -0.53 4.85
CA SER A 126 -10.66 -1.58 5.36
C SER A 126 -9.22 -1.07 5.49
N LYS A 127 -8.56 -1.39 6.61
CA LYS A 127 -7.15 -1.06 6.83
C LYS A 127 -6.24 -1.99 6.02
N SER A 128 -5.19 -1.43 5.45
CA SER A 128 -4.12 -2.20 4.81
C SER A 128 -3.14 -2.70 5.87
N LYS A 129 -2.41 -3.78 5.58
CA LYS A 129 -1.39 -4.34 6.49
C LYS A 129 -0.28 -3.35 6.85
N ASN A 130 0.00 -2.41 5.95
CA ASN A 130 1.05 -1.41 6.10
C ASN A 130 0.48 -0.02 6.41
N THR A 131 -0.76 0.06 6.88
CA THR A 131 -1.31 1.32 7.40
C THR A 131 -0.62 1.65 8.74
N PRO A 132 -0.24 2.91 8.99
CA PRO A 132 0.36 3.28 10.26
C PRO A 132 -0.51 2.89 11.46
N LYS A 133 0.12 2.60 12.60
CA LYS A 133 -0.60 2.08 13.78
C LYS A 133 -1.41 3.14 14.54
N PHE A 134 -1.12 4.41 14.34
CA PHE A 134 -1.82 5.53 15.00
C PHE A 134 -3.03 6.02 14.16
N ASP A 135 -3.84 6.93 14.73
CA ASP A 135 -5.02 7.46 14.07
C ASP A 135 -4.66 8.54 13.03
N VAL A 136 -4.12 8.09 11.89
CA VAL A 136 -3.76 8.98 10.77
C VAL A 136 -4.95 9.82 10.32
N ARG A 137 -6.17 9.27 10.34
CA ARG A 137 -7.36 9.98 9.87
C ARG A 137 -7.71 11.15 10.79
N GLY A 138 -7.66 10.93 12.10
CA GLY A 138 -7.83 11.99 13.11
C GLY A 138 -6.79 13.10 12.95
N GLU A 139 -5.50 12.73 12.85
CA GLU A 139 -4.41 13.71 12.65
C GLU A 139 -4.60 14.54 11.37
N LEU A 140 -4.97 13.89 10.26
CA LEU A 140 -5.19 14.56 8.99
C LEU A 140 -6.37 15.54 9.04
N HIS A 141 -7.44 15.18 9.74
CA HIS A 141 -8.57 16.09 9.95
C HIS A 141 -8.20 17.26 10.83
N GLN A 142 -7.43 17.02 11.90
CA GLN A 142 -6.93 18.09 12.75
C GLN A 142 -6.05 19.07 11.96
N MET A 143 -5.18 18.58 11.08
CA MET A 143 -4.29 19.43 10.29
C MET A 143 -5.01 20.23 9.19
N THR A 144 -6.02 19.64 8.54
CA THR A 144 -6.66 20.23 7.34
C THR A 144 -8.03 20.85 7.61
N GLY A 145 -8.70 20.50 8.71
CA GLY A 145 -10.08 20.85 9.02
C GLY A 145 -11.11 20.18 8.10
N VAL A 146 -10.69 19.34 7.14
CA VAL A 146 -11.55 18.73 6.13
C VAL A 146 -11.25 17.24 6.02
N ASN A 147 -12.31 16.43 5.99
CA ASN A 147 -12.14 14.98 5.82
C ASN A 147 -11.85 14.59 4.37
N LEU A 148 -10.57 14.66 3.97
CA LEU A 148 -10.09 14.27 2.63
C LEU A 148 -10.28 12.77 2.33
N THR A 149 -10.37 11.92 3.36
CA THR A 149 -10.61 10.48 3.19
C THR A 149 -12.03 10.15 2.76
N ARG A 150 -12.95 11.13 2.74
CA ARG A 150 -14.31 10.97 2.20
C ARG A 150 -14.33 10.77 0.69
N ILE A 151 -13.32 11.28 -0.02
CA ILE A 151 -13.19 11.10 -1.47
C ILE A 151 -12.95 9.61 -1.75
N ASP A 152 -13.68 9.08 -2.73
CA ASP A 152 -13.52 7.69 -3.14
C ASP A 152 -12.13 7.47 -3.76
N GLY A 153 -11.54 6.31 -3.49
CA GLY A 153 -10.19 5.97 -3.94
C GLY A 153 -9.06 6.55 -3.08
N LEU A 154 -9.29 7.64 -2.32
CA LEU A 154 -8.32 8.13 -1.34
C LEU A 154 -8.39 7.34 -0.04
N ASN A 155 -7.22 6.99 0.51
CA ASN A 155 -7.07 6.43 1.85
C ASN A 155 -6.12 7.28 2.68
N GLU A 156 -6.02 6.99 3.97
CA GLU A 156 -5.20 7.74 4.93
C GLU A 156 -3.74 7.87 4.48
N SER A 157 -3.11 6.78 4.04
CA SER A 157 -1.71 6.79 3.56
C SER A 157 -1.52 7.59 2.27
N SER A 158 -2.46 7.54 1.33
CA SER A 158 -2.45 8.33 0.10
C SER A 158 -2.59 9.81 0.40
N VAL A 159 -3.48 10.19 1.32
CA VAL A 159 -3.67 11.58 1.73
C VAL A 159 -2.43 12.11 2.46
N LEU A 160 -1.87 11.34 3.40
CA LEU A 160 -0.63 11.69 4.09
C LEU A 160 0.52 11.93 3.09
N LYS A 161 0.64 11.08 2.07
CA LYS A 161 1.65 11.23 1.01
C LYS A 161 1.40 12.44 0.10
N ILE A 162 0.15 12.78 -0.19
CA ILE A 162 -0.16 14.00 -0.95
C ILE A 162 0.24 15.22 -0.12
N LEU A 163 -0.18 15.28 1.14
CA LEU A 163 0.08 16.42 2.03
C LEU A 163 1.57 16.58 2.37
N SER A 164 2.34 15.49 2.43
CA SER A 164 3.79 15.58 2.59
C SER A 164 4.48 16.27 1.40
N GLU A 165 3.85 16.28 0.23
CA GLU A 165 4.41 16.89 -0.99
C GLU A 165 3.80 18.28 -1.27
N THR A 166 2.53 18.51 -0.89
CA THR A 166 1.84 19.78 -1.14
C THR A 166 1.86 20.73 0.05
N GLY A 167 2.10 20.22 1.26
CA GLY A 167 1.79 20.91 2.50
C GLY A 167 0.29 20.87 2.83
N ALA A 168 -0.07 21.40 4.00
CA ALA A 168 -1.44 21.47 4.50
C ALA A 168 -2.31 22.52 3.77
N GLY A 169 -1.70 23.42 3.00
CA GLY A 169 -2.38 24.47 2.25
C GLY A 169 -2.12 24.34 0.75
N ILE A 170 -3.16 24.54 -0.06
CA ILE A 170 -3.08 24.54 -1.54
C ILE A 170 -2.90 25.98 -2.07
N SER A 171 -2.72 26.97 -1.19
CA SER A 171 -2.56 28.39 -1.53
C SER A 171 -1.31 28.71 -2.36
N SER A 172 -0.37 27.77 -2.46
CA SER A 172 0.81 27.89 -3.33
C SER A 172 0.47 27.93 -4.82
N TRP A 173 -0.74 27.51 -5.21
CA TRP A 173 -1.21 27.54 -6.61
C TRP A 173 -2.38 28.51 -6.79
N PRO A 174 -2.36 29.38 -7.82
CA PRO A 174 -3.45 30.33 -8.07
C PRO A 174 -4.79 29.66 -8.39
N THR A 175 -4.78 28.51 -9.07
CA THR A 175 -5.99 27.75 -9.41
C THR A 175 -5.71 26.25 -9.39
N GLU A 176 -6.77 25.44 -9.28
CA GLU A 176 -6.68 23.97 -9.40
C GLU A 176 -6.01 23.53 -10.70
N LYS A 177 -6.24 24.24 -11.81
CA LYS A 177 -5.59 23.93 -13.10
C LYS A 177 -4.06 24.04 -13.02
N HIS A 178 -3.55 25.01 -12.27
CA HIS A 178 -2.11 25.14 -12.04
C HIS A 178 -1.57 23.99 -11.19
N PHE A 179 -2.33 23.57 -10.16
CA PHE A 179 -2.00 22.40 -9.36
C PHE A 179 -1.95 21.11 -10.20
N CYS A 180 -2.97 20.87 -11.02
CA CYS A 180 -3.01 19.72 -11.92
C CYS A 180 -1.89 19.72 -12.98
N SER A 181 -1.48 20.92 -13.43
CA SER A 181 -0.35 21.09 -14.33
C SER A 181 0.98 20.79 -13.63
N TRP A 182 1.15 21.25 -12.40
CA TRP A 182 2.32 20.95 -11.56
C TRP A 182 2.45 19.45 -11.24
N LEU A 183 1.33 18.75 -11.02
CA LEU A 183 1.32 17.29 -10.88
C LEU A 183 1.73 16.56 -12.17
N GLY A 184 1.62 17.21 -13.33
CA GLY A 184 1.82 16.59 -14.65
C GLY A 184 0.66 15.69 -15.07
N LEU A 185 -0.56 15.97 -14.58
CA LEU A 185 -1.78 15.24 -14.96
C LEU A 185 -2.49 15.90 -16.14
N SER A 186 -2.33 17.22 -16.32
CA SER A 186 -2.88 17.92 -17.47
C SER A 186 -2.13 17.58 -18.77
N PRO A 187 -2.83 17.39 -19.91
CA PRO A 187 -2.18 17.26 -21.21
C PRO A 187 -1.35 18.53 -21.51
N GLY A 188 -0.15 18.35 -22.07
CA GLY A 188 0.67 19.47 -22.52
C GLY A 188 0.41 19.79 -23.98
N ASN A 189 0.74 21.00 -24.42
CA ASN A 189 0.76 21.39 -25.82
C ASN A 189 2.20 21.71 -26.23
N LYS A 190 2.91 20.76 -26.84
CA LYS A 190 4.25 21.02 -27.38
C LYS A 190 4.09 21.71 -28.74
N VAL A 191 4.26 23.03 -28.78
CA VAL A 191 4.13 23.84 -30.00
C VAL A 191 5.51 24.23 -30.54
N THR A 192 5.72 24.11 -31.85
CA THR A 192 6.93 24.61 -32.53
C THR A 192 6.52 25.12 -33.90
N GLY A 193 6.98 26.31 -34.29
CA GLY A 193 6.62 26.93 -35.56
C GLY A 193 5.11 27.08 -35.78
N GLY A 194 4.33 27.34 -34.72
CA GLY A 194 2.87 27.48 -34.78
C GLY A 194 2.08 26.17 -34.89
N LYS A 195 2.73 25.00 -34.97
CA LYS A 195 2.06 23.68 -35.02
C LYS A 195 2.17 22.93 -33.70
N ILE A 196 1.10 22.25 -33.29
CA ILE A 196 1.10 21.35 -32.12
C ILE A 196 1.76 20.03 -32.52
N LEU A 197 2.94 19.77 -31.97
CA LEU A 197 3.70 18.53 -32.20
C LEU A 197 3.23 17.37 -31.30
N SER A 198 2.71 17.66 -30.11
CA SER A 198 2.25 16.62 -29.16
C SER A 198 1.29 17.18 -28.12
N GLY A 199 0.23 16.41 -27.85
CA GLY A 199 -0.77 16.64 -26.78
C GLY A 199 -0.55 15.76 -25.53
N LYS A 200 0.57 15.03 -25.45
CA LYS A 200 0.79 14.05 -24.37
C LYS A 200 1.02 14.74 -23.02
N THR A 201 0.62 14.08 -21.95
CA THR A 201 0.96 14.50 -20.58
C THR A 201 2.46 14.41 -20.37
N LYS A 202 3.04 15.37 -19.64
CA LYS A 202 4.46 15.37 -19.33
C LYS A 202 4.80 14.18 -18.39
N PRO A 203 5.91 13.45 -18.61
CA PRO A 203 6.43 12.54 -17.61
C PRO A 203 6.67 13.30 -16.30
N SER A 204 6.24 12.72 -15.18
CA SER A 204 6.34 13.36 -13.87
C SER A 204 6.71 12.32 -12.82
N ALA A 205 7.78 12.59 -12.06
CA ALA A 205 8.19 11.81 -10.90
C ALA A 205 7.44 12.21 -9.61
N ASN A 206 6.42 13.08 -9.73
CA ASN A 206 5.69 13.62 -8.60
C ASN A 206 4.94 12.52 -7.83
N ARG A 207 5.25 12.38 -6.55
CA ARG A 207 4.72 11.35 -5.64
C ARG A 207 3.24 11.57 -5.31
N ALA A 208 2.78 12.81 -5.27
CA ALA A 208 1.36 13.14 -5.14
C ALA A 208 0.59 12.73 -6.40
N ALA A 209 1.13 13.01 -7.59
CA ALA A 209 0.51 12.60 -8.86
C ALA A 209 0.37 11.09 -8.98
N ALA A 210 1.39 10.33 -8.53
CA ALA A 210 1.32 8.88 -8.45
C ALA A 210 0.22 8.40 -7.48
N SER A 211 0.02 9.10 -6.35
CA SER A 211 -1.01 8.78 -5.36
C SER A 211 -2.42 9.03 -5.90
N PHE A 212 -2.64 10.12 -6.64
CA PHE A 212 -3.91 10.37 -7.34
C PHE A 212 -4.21 9.32 -8.42
N ARG A 213 -3.19 8.88 -9.18
CA ARG A 213 -3.38 7.81 -10.17
C ARG A 213 -3.74 6.47 -9.52
N LEU A 214 -3.14 6.13 -8.38
CA LEU A 214 -3.49 4.93 -7.62
C LEU A 214 -4.92 5.02 -7.06
N ALA A 215 -5.31 6.18 -6.54
CA ALA A 215 -6.67 6.42 -6.08
C ALA A 215 -7.68 6.25 -7.22
N ALA A 216 -7.41 6.86 -8.37
CA ALA A 216 -8.23 6.74 -9.58
C ALA A 216 -8.35 5.30 -10.08
N PHE A 217 -7.26 4.51 -10.01
CA PHE A 217 -7.29 3.10 -10.37
C PHE A 217 -8.19 2.27 -9.42
N GLY A 218 -8.18 2.58 -8.13
CA GLY A 218 -9.04 1.94 -7.12
C GLY A 218 -10.54 2.17 -7.32
N LEU A 219 -10.94 3.14 -8.16
CA LEU A 219 -12.33 3.47 -8.44
C LEU A 219 -13.03 2.51 -9.40
N LEU A 220 -12.32 1.56 -10.02
CA LEU A 220 -12.86 0.61 -11.01
C LEU A 220 -14.17 -0.05 -10.55
N ASN A 221 -14.21 -0.52 -9.30
CA ASN A 221 -15.38 -1.21 -8.73
C ASN A 221 -16.25 -0.29 -7.86
N SER A 222 -15.90 1.00 -7.74
CA SER A 222 -16.67 1.95 -6.94
C SER A 222 -18.00 2.29 -7.63
N LYS A 223 -19.08 2.30 -6.85
CA LYS A 223 -20.42 2.73 -7.29
C LYS A 223 -20.63 4.24 -7.22
N SER A 224 -19.56 5.02 -7.04
CA SER A 224 -19.64 6.48 -6.97
C SER A 224 -19.59 7.17 -8.33
N THR A 225 -19.87 8.48 -8.34
CA THR A 225 -19.82 9.33 -9.53
C THR A 225 -18.44 9.27 -10.21
N LEU A 226 -17.36 9.36 -9.43
CA LEU A 226 -15.99 9.22 -9.95
C LEU A 226 -15.74 7.82 -10.55
N GLY A 227 -16.29 6.77 -9.94
CA GLY A 227 -16.22 5.40 -10.49
C GLY A 227 -17.00 5.24 -11.80
N THR A 228 -18.15 5.91 -11.96
CA THR A 228 -18.87 5.96 -13.24
C THR A 228 -18.08 6.72 -14.32
N TYR A 229 -17.45 7.85 -13.94
CA TYR A 229 -16.62 8.64 -14.83
C TYR A 229 -15.41 7.82 -15.34
N TRP A 230 -14.70 7.14 -14.44
CA TRP A 230 -13.55 6.31 -14.79
C TRP A 230 -13.95 5.20 -15.78
N ARG A 231 -15.07 4.49 -15.54
CA ARG A 231 -15.55 3.43 -16.43
C ARG A 231 -15.89 3.96 -17.83
N ARG A 232 -16.54 5.13 -17.91
CA ARG A 232 -16.85 5.82 -19.18
C ARG A 232 -15.59 6.28 -19.91
N GLN A 233 -14.58 6.81 -19.22
CA GLN A 233 -13.33 7.18 -19.86
C GLN A 233 -12.55 5.95 -20.32
N ARG A 234 -12.60 4.85 -19.56
CA ARG A 234 -11.92 3.59 -19.93
C ARG A 234 -12.46 2.99 -21.22
N THR A 235 -13.78 2.97 -21.41
CA THR A 235 -14.38 2.46 -22.65
C THR A 235 -14.00 3.31 -23.87
N ARG A 236 -13.84 4.64 -23.69
CA ARG A 236 -13.51 5.57 -24.77
C ARG A 236 -12.01 5.67 -25.09
N LEU A 237 -11.15 5.68 -24.09
CA LEU A 237 -9.73 6.04 -24.23
C LEU A 237 -8.75 4.91 -23.87
N GLY A 238 -9.25 3.80 -23.33
CA GLY A 238 -8.43 2.74 -22.73
C GLY A 238 -7.98 3.07 -21.29
N ALA A 239 -7.52 2.04 -20.57
CA ALA A 239 -7.24 2.13 -19.13
C ALA A 239 -6.17 3.18 -18.74
N PRO A 240 -4.99 3.27 -19.40
CA PRO A 240 -3.95 4.21 -18.99
C PRO A 240 -4.38 5.68 -19.08
N LYS A 241 -5.09 6.05 -20.16
CA LYS A 241 -5.59 7.41 -20.36
C LYS A 241 -6.75 7.73 -19.41
N ALA A 242 -7.62 6.76 -19.13
CA ALA A 242 -8.72 6.92 -18.20
C ALA A 242 -8.25 7.16 -16.76
N ILE A 243 -7.19 6.48 -16.31
CA ILE A 243 -6.60 6.71 -14.98
C ILE A 243 -6.12 8.15 -14.84
N THR A 244 -5.35 8.65 -15.81
CA THR A 244 -4.85 10.03 -15.76
C THR A 244 -5.97 11.06 -15.87
N ALA A 245 -6.98 10.81 -16.70
CA ALA A 245 -8.15 11.69 -16.83
C ALA A 245 -9.04 11.71 -15.58
N THR A 246 -9.07 10.61 -14.82
CA THR A 246 -9.82 10.52 -13.55
C THR A 246 -9.03 11.11 -12.40
N ALA A 247 -7.70 10.96 -12.38
CA ALA A 247 -6.84 11.60 -11.39
C ALA A 247 -6.84 13.13 -11.48
N LEU A 248 -7.22 13.69 -12.64
CA LEU A 248 -7.35 15.12 -12.89
C LEU A 248 -8.65 15.73 -12.34
N ASN A 249 -9.68 14.91 -12.10
CA ASN A 249 -11.07 15.31 -11.89
C ASN A 249 -11.51 14.99 -10.46
#